data_AF-A0A2E7FPP0-F1
#
_entry.id   AF-A0A2E7FPP0-F1
#
_cell.length_a   1.000
_cell.length_b   1.000
_cell.length_c   1.000
_cell.angle_alpha   90.00
_cell.angle_beta   90.00
_cell.angle_gamma   90.00
#
_symmetry.space_group_name_H-M   'P 1'
#
loop_
_entity.id
_entity.type
_entity.pdbx_description
1 polymer ?
#
loop_
_entity_poly.entity_id
_entity_poly.type
_entity_poly.pdbx_seq_one_letter_code
_entity_poly.pdbx_strand_id
1 'polypeptide(L)'
;MKFLSAILVIAAISTSAFAKKERPERPERPRAGAVIERIKNALEGDLSDRKKAYLEHRLAYLELNVDMRQALRDAIGDLAEDATDEERKAARNSVRDQFSDQLKSVKDQRREISKKRRTNRGDATSADG
;
A
#
# COMPACT_ATOMS: atom_id res chain seq x y z
N MET A 1 29.15 -5.28 57.36
CA MET A 1 29.40 -5.99 56.07
C MET A 1 28.13 -6.72 55.60
N LYS A 2 26.99 -6.05 55.36
CA LYS A 2 25.73 -6.72 54.91
C LYS A 2 24.84 -5.92 53.93
N PHE A 3 25.31 -4.78 53.41
CA PHE A 3 24.47 -3.89 52.58
C PHE A 3 24.92 -3.77 51.11
N LEU A 4 25.99 -4.44 50.70
CA LEU A 4 26.52 -4.36 49.33
C LEU A 4 25.96 -5.42 48.37
N SER A 5 25.38 -6.51 48.87
CA SER A 5 24.86 -7.60 48.03
C SER A 5 23.46 -7.35 47.48
N ALA A 6 22.64 -6.51 48.12
CA ALA A 6 21.27 -6.27 47.70
C ALA A 6 21.15 -5.35 46.47
N ILE A 7 22.11 -4.43 46.28
CA ILE A 7 22.08 -3.46 45.17
C ILE A 7 22.44 -4.11 43.83
N LEU A 8 23.31 -5.14 43.84
CA LEU A 8 23.69 -5.88 42.64
C LEU A 8 22.56 -6.77 42.10
N VAL A 9 21.67 -7.29 42.97
CA VAL A 9 20.54 -8.12 42.53
C VAL A 9 19.46 -7.28 41.84
N ILE A 10 19.26 -6.02 42.27
CA ILE A 10 18.27 -5.12 41.64
C ILE A 10 18.74 -4.65 40.26
N ALA A 11 20.06 -4.48 40.05
CA ALA A 11 20.63 -4.10 38.76
C ALA A 11 20.51 -5.19 37.68
N ALA A 12 20.46 -6.47 38.07
CA ALA A 12 20.29 -7.58 37.13
C ALA A 12 18.83 -7.78 36.68
N ILE A 13 17.85 -7.37 37.49
CA ILE A 13 16.42 -7.55 37.18
C ILE A 13 15.88 -6.39 36.32
N SER A 14 16.49 -5.20 36.39
CA SER A 14 16.03 -4.03 35.61
C SER A 14 16.44 -4.07 34.13
N THR A 15 17.48 -4.82 33.78
CA THR A 15 17.93 -4.96 32.38
C THR A 15 17.16 -6.04 31.60
N SER A 16 16.56 -7.03 32.27
CA SER A 16 15.73 -8.05 31.62
C SER A 16 14.31 -7.58 31.28
N ALA A 17 13.82 -6.49 31.87
CA ALA A 17 12.49 -5.93 31.54
C ALA A 17 12.47 -5.17 30.20
N PHE A 18 13.64 -4.80 29.69
CA PHE A 18 13.85 -4.29 28.33
C PHE A 18 14.48 -5.35 27.42
N ALA A 19 14.28 -6.64 27.71
CA ALA A 19 14.42 -7.68 26.69
C ALA A 19 13.47 -7.31 25.56
N LYS A 20 14.06 -6.79 24.48
CA LYS A 20 13.45 -6.36 23.22
C LYS A 20 12.46 -7.45 22.83
N LYS A 21 11.17 -7.26 23.16
CA LYS A 21 10.09 -8.20 22.84
C LYS A 21 10.28 -8.52 21.37
N GLU A 22 10.77 -9.73 21.07
CA GLU A 22 11.06 -10.15 19.70
C GLU A 22 9.75 -9.96 18.95
N ARG A 23 9.68 -8.88 18.17
CA ARG A 23 8.51 -8.63 17.36
C ARG A 23 8.52 -9.79 16.38
N PRO A 24 7.45 -10.59 16.30
CA PRO A 24 7.40 -11.67 15.33
C PRO A 24 7.76 -11.07 13.96
N GLU A 25 8.64 -11.75 13.23
CA GLU A 25 9.04 -11.29 11.91
C GLU A 25 7.78 -11.02 11.09
N ARG A 26 7.64 -9.77 10.64
CA ARG A 26 6.50 -9.40 9.82
C ARG A 26 6.65 -10.16 8.50
N PRO A 27 5.65 -10.94 8.06
CA PRO A 27 5.75 -11.63 6.79
C PRO A 27 6.09 -10.64 5.69
N GLU A 28 7.05 -11.01 4.84
CA GLU A 28 7.51 -10.15 3.77
C GLU A 28 6.34 -9.84 2.84
N ARG A 29 6.10 -8.55 2.61
CA ARG A 29 5.04 -8.14 1.70
C ARG A 29 5.51 -8.43 0.28
N PRO A 30 4.68 -9.05 -0.57
CA PRO A 30 5.08 -9.31 -1.94
C PRO A 30 5.36 -8.00 -2.67
N ARG A 31 6.41 -8.00 -3.50
CA ARG A 31 6.75 -6.86 -4.36
C ARG A 31 5.60 -6.58 -5.33
N ALA A 32 5.39 -5.30 -5.67
CA ALA A 32 4.30 -4.87 -6.53
C ALA A 32 4.31 -5.61 -7.89
N GLY A 33 5.48 -5.76 -8.52
CA GLY A 33 5.63 -6.53 -9.76
C GLY A 33 5.17 -7.98 -9.63
N ALA A 34 5.54 -8.68 -8.56
CA ALA A 34 5.10 -10.06 -8.32
C ALA A 34 3.58 -10.17 -8.07
N VAL A 35 2.91 -9.10 -7.65
CA VAL A 35 1.44 -9.07 -7.54
C VAL A 35 0.81 -8.81 -8.91
N ILE A 36 1.39 -7.89 -9.71
CA ILE A 36 0.94 -7.58 -11.07
C ILE A 36 0.98 -8.84 -11.94
N GLU A 37 2.10 -9.55 -11.98
CA GLU A 37 2.24 -10.78 -12.78
C GLU A 37 1.26 -11.87 -12.36
N ARG A 38 1.04 -12.04 -11.06
CA ARG A 38 0.01 -12.97 -10.56
C ARG A 38 -1.40 -12.59 -11.01
N ILE A 39 -1.71 -11.30 -11.10
CA ILE A 39 -3.01 -10.83 -11.58
C ILE A 39 -3.13 -11.05 -13.08
N LYS A 40 -2.10 -10.74 -13.87
CA LYS A 40 -2.07 -11.00 -15.32
C LYS A 40 -2.31 -12.48 -15.61
N ASN A 41 -1.56 -13.37 -14.98
CA ASN A 41 -1.74 -14.82 -15.13
C ASN A 41 -3.15 -15.27 -14.69
N ALA A 42 -3.71 -14.67 -13.63
CA ALA A 42 -5.06 -15.01 -13.20
C ALA A 42 -6.13 -14.57 -14.21
N LEU A 43 -5.92 -13.46 -14.93
CA LEU A 43 -6.84 -12.95 -15.95
C LEU A 43 -6.87 -13.80 -17.23
N GLU A 44 -5.84 -14.60 -17.48
CA GLU A 44 -5.80 -15.57 -18.58
C GLU A 44 -6.63 -16.83 -18.29
N GLY A 45 -6.96 -17.07 -17.03
CA GLY A 45 -7.78 -18.21 -16.61
C GLY A 45 -9.28 -17.97 -16.79
N ASP A 46 -10.06 -19.05 -16.59
CA ASP A 46 -11.51 -18.95 -16.54
C ASP A 46 -11.95 -18.32 -15.21
N LEU A 47 -12.52 -17.12 -15.31
CA LEU A 47 -12.95 -16.31 -14.18
C LEU A 47 -14.39 -15.85 -14.43
N SER A 48 -15.19 -15.81 -13.38
CA SER A 48 -16.46 -15.10 -13.44
C SER A 48 -16.24 -13.64 -13.82
N ASP A 49 -17.17 -13.05 -14.59
CA ASP A 49 -17.11 -11.65 -15.04
C ASP A 49 -16.83 -10.68 -13.89
N ARG A 50 -17.42 -10.96 -12.73
CA ARG A 50 -17.21 -10.18 -11.51
C ARG A 50 -15.76 -10.23 -11.03
N LYS A 51 -15.13 -11.40 -11.04
CA LYS A 51 -13.75 -11.56 -10.58
C LYS A 51 -12.79 -10.97 -11.61
N LYS A 52 -13.07 -11.15 -12.90
CA LYS A 52 -12.33 -10.53 -14.00
C LYS A 52 -12.34 -9.00 -13.90
N ALA A 53 -13.50 -8.36 -13.82
CA ALA A 53 -13.62 -6.91 -13.69
C ALA A 53 -12.91 -6.35 -12.43
N TYR A 54 -12.93 -7.09 -11.33
CA TYR A 54 -12.18 -6.71 -10.12
C TYR A 54 -10.66 -6.76 -10.36
N LEU A 55 -10.17 -7.82 -10.99
CA LEU A 55 -8.74 -8.02 -11.24
C LEU A 55 -8.21 -7.05 -12.29
N GLU A 56 -8.97 -6.74 -13.33
CA GLU A 56 -8.64 -5.71 -14.33
C GLU A 56 -8.52 -4.33 -13.68
N HIS A 57 -9.49 -3.94 -12.84
CA HIS A 57 -9.43 -2.70 -12.09
C HIS A 57 -8.22 -2.64 -11.16
N ARG A 58 -7.95 -3.75 -10.46
CA ARG A 58 -6.82 -3.87 -9.55
C ARG A 58 -5.48 -3.79 -10.29
N LEU A 59 -5.39 -4.42 -11.46
CA LEU A 59 -4.21 -4.40 -12.32
C LEU A 59 -3.90 -2.96 -12.75
N ALA A 60 -4.87 -2.27 -13.35
CA ALA A 60 -4.71 -0.90 -13.79
C ALA A 60 -4.24 0.04 -12.66
N TYR A 61 -4.81 -0.10 -11.46
CA TYR A 61 -4.36 0.68 -10.31
C TYR A 61 -2.92 0.36 -9.89
N LEU A 62 -2.51 -0.91 -9.91
CA LEU A 62 -1.18 -1.32 -9.48
C LEU A 62 -0.10 -0.90 -10.46
N GLU A 63 -0.36 -1.06 -11.77
CA GLU A 63 0.54 -0.61 -12.84
C GLU A 63 0.76 0.91 -12.73
N LEU A 64 -0.33 1.68 -12.62
CA LEU A 64 -0.24 3.14 -12.43
C LEU A 64 0.56 3.55 -11.18
N ASN A 65 0.46 2.77 -10.09
CA ASN A 65 1.26 3.04 -8.89
C ASN A 65 2.74 2.71 -9.06
N VAL A 66 3.06 1.68 -9.84
CA VAL A 66 4.46 1.35 -10.18
C VAL A 66 5.05 2.47 -11.02
N ASP A 67 4.33 2.91 -12.05
CA ASP A 67 4.75 3.99 -12.94
C ASP A 67 4.96 5.29 -12.18
N MET A 68 4.00 5.69 -11.33
CA MET A 68 4.14 6.88 -10.49
C MET A 68 5.33 6.80 -9.53
N ARG A 69 5.63 5.62 -8.96
CA ARG A 69 6.80 5.45 -8.08
C ARG A 69 8.11 5.51 -8.85
N GLN A 70 8.13 4.99 -10.06
CA GLN A 70 9.29 5.06 -10.93
C GLN A 70 9.53 6.51 -11.34
N ALA A 71 8.51 7.21 -11.83
CA ALA A 71 8.57 8.64 -12.14
C ALA A 71 9.01 9.49 -10.94
N LEU A 72 8.53 9.18 -9.72
CA LEU A 72 9.01 9.85 -8.50
C LEU A 72 10.48 9.57 -8.20
N ARG A 73 10.95 8.35 -8.45
CA ARG A 73 12.36 8.00 -8.26
C ARG A 73 13.23 8.75 -9.28
N ASP A 74 12.81 8.79 -10.52
CA ASP A 74 13.54 9.45 -11.61
C ASP A 74 13.56 10.97 -11.38
N ALA A 75 12.41 11.59 -11.09
CA ALA A 75 12.31 13.01 -10.80
C ALA A 75 13.13 13.45 -9.56
N ILE A 76 13.37 12.55 -8.60
CA ILE A 76 14.25 12.82 -7.45
C ILE A 76 15.72 12.50 -7.78
N GLY A 77 15.96 11.49 -8.61
CA GLY A 77 17.30 11.10 -9.07
C GLY A 77 17.92 12.11 -10.04
N ASP A 78 17.09 12.84 -10.79
CA ASP A 78 17.50 13.90 -11.71
C ASP A 78 17.87 15.22 -10.98
N LEU A 79 17.57 15.32 -9.69
CA LEU A 79 17.98 16.47 -8.88
C LEU A 79 19.47 16.36 -8.51
N ALA A 80 20.12 17.52 -8.35
CA ALA A 80 21.48 17.58 -7.84
C ALA A 80 21.58 16.95 -6.43
N GLU A 81 22.76 16.43 -6.06
CA GLU A 81 22.96 15.79 -4.76
C GLU A 81 22.63 16.73 -3.58
N ASP A 82 22.90 18.02 -3.74
CA ASP A 82 22.65 19.10 -2.78
C ASP A 82 21.25 19.74 -2.90
N ALA A 83 20.36 19.16 -3.70
CA ALA A 83 19.00 19.67 -3.89
C ALA A 83 18.26 19.80 -2.55
N THR A 84 17.64 20.97 -2.40
CA THR A 84 16.91 21.38 -1.21
C THR A 84 15.63 20.58 -1.01
N ASP A 85 15.10 20.61 0.20
CA ASP A 85 13.82 19.96 0.51
C ASP A 85 12.65 20.53 -0.28
N GLU A 86 12.68 21.83 -0.61
CA GLU A 86 11.64 22.48 -1.41
C GLU A 86 11.72 22.06 -2.88
N GLU A 87 12.90 21.88 -3.46
CA GLU A 87 13.06 21.34 -4.82
C GLU A 87 12.59 19.87 -4.89
N ARG A 88 12.98 19.05 -3.92
CA ARG A 88 12.48 17.66 -3.81
C ARG A 88 10.97 17.61 -3.64
N LYS A 89 10.38 18.56 -2.91
CA LYS A 89 8.93 18.68 -2.74
C LYS A 89 8.24 19.14 -4.01
N ALA A 90 8.80 20.09 -4.74
CA ALA A 90 8.31 20.53 -6.04
C ALA A 90 8.31 19.37 -7.05
N ALA A 91 9.40 18.60 -7.14
CA ALA A 91 9.48 17.41 -7.99
C ALA A 91 8.41 16.37 -7.63
N ARG A 92 8.21 16.08 -6.32
CA ARG A 92 7.14 15.17 -5.87
C ARG A 92 5.76 15.66 -6.26
N ASN A 93 5.50 16.96 -6.14
CA ASN A 93 4.19 17.53 -6.46
C ASN A 93 3.95 17.52 -7.97
N SER A 94 4.96 17.85 -8.78
CA SER A 94 4.88 17.77 -10.24
C SER A 94 4.50 16.36 -10.71
N VAL A 95 5.16 15.32 -10.19
CA VAL A 95 4.79 13.93 -10.51
C VAL A 95 3.38 13.59 -10.01
N ARG A 96 2.97 14.04 -8.82
CA ARG A 96 1.59 13.81 -8.36
C ARG A 96 0.55 14.44 -9.27
N ASP A 97 0.81 15.65 -9.74
CA ASP A 97 -0.09 16.38 -10.63
C ASP A 97 -0.19 15.70 -11.99
N GLN A 98 0.94 15.25 -12.55
CA GLN A 98 1.00 14.48 -13.81
C GLN A 98 0.12 13.23 -13.77
N PHE A 99 0.08 12.52 -12.64
CA PHE A 99 -0.68 11.27 -12.50
C PHE A 99 -2.08 11.46 -11.88
N SER A 100 -2.46 12.70 -11.53
CA SER A 100 -3.65 13.01 -10.74
C SER A 100 -4.95 12.59 -11.45
N ASP A 101 -5.09 12.91 -12.73
CA ASP A 101 -6.27 12.60 -13.53
C ASP A 101 -6.43 11.10 -13.78
N GLN A 102 -5.33 10.40 -14.07
CA GLN A 102 -5.33 8.95 -14.24
C GLN A 102 -5.74 8.26 -12.93
N LEU A 103 -5.18 8.69 -11.80
CA LEU A 103 -5.55 8.17 -10.48
C LEU A 103 -7.01 8.44 -10.15
N LYS A 104 -7.53 9.62 -10.51
CA LYS A 104 -8.94 9.98 -10.33
C LYS A 104 -9.84 9.09 -11.18
N SER A 105 -9.54 8.94 -12.45
CA SER A 105 -10.29 8.08 -13.38
C SER A 105 -10.39 6.64 -12.86
N VAL A 106 -9.27 6.02 -12.48
CA VAL A 106 -9.25 4.67 -11.91
C VAL A 106 -10.07 4.60 -10.62
N LYS A 107 -9.99 5.61 -9.73
CA LYS A 107 -10.79 5.63 -8.49
C LYS A 107 -12.29 5.78 -8.77
N ASP A 108 -12.66 6.62 -9.73
CA ASP A 108 -14.05 6.90 -10.07
C ASP A 108 -14.71 5.67 -10.73
N GLN A 109 -14.00 4.96 -11.62
CA GLN A 109 -14.44 3.66 -12.13
C GLN A 109 -14.77 2.67 -11.01
N ARG A 110 -13.91 2.59 -9.97
CA ARG A 110 -14.17 1.74 -8.80
C ARG A 110 -15.42 2.17 -8.04
N ARG A 111 -15.61 3.48 -7.88
CA ARG A 111 -16.76 4.06 -7.17
C ARG A 111 -18.06 3.73 -7.90
N GLU A 112 -18.07 3.88 -9.22
CA GLU A 112 -19.24 3.54 -10.05
C GLU A 112 -19.58 2.05 -9.98
N ILE A 113 -18.58 1.16 -10.06
CA ILE A 113 -18.79 -0.28 -9.87
C ILE A 113 -19.38 -0.55 -8.47
N SER A 114 -18.85 0.11 -7.44
CA SER A 114 -19.38 -0.04 -6.08
C SER A 114 -20.80 0.51 -5.93
N LYS A 115 -21.14 1.60 -6.61
CA LYS A 115 -22.46 2.23 -6.57
C LYS A 115 -23.51 1.34 -7.23
N LYS A 116 -23.24 0.87 -8.45
CA LYS A 116 -24.07 -0.13 -9.17
C LYS A 116 -24.32 -1.38 -8.33
N ARG A 117 -23.30 -1.86 -7.61
CA ARG A 117 -23.44 -3.01 -6.70
C ARG A 117 -24.28 -2.75 -5.45
N ARG A 118 -24.48 -1.49 -5.05
CA ARG A 118 -25.35 -1.14 -3.92
C ARG A 118 -26.78 -0.97 -4.40
N THR A 119 -27.00 -0.29 -5.53
CA THR A 119 -28.34 -0.12 -6.14
C THR A 119 -28.96 -1.48 -6.41
N ASN A 120 -28.24 -2.39 -7.07
CA ASN A 120 -28.75 -3.74 -7.36
C ASN A 120 -29.03 -4.60 -6.11
N ARG A 121 -28.48 -4.23 -4.95
CA ARG A 121 -28.79 -4.88 -3.66
C ARG A 121 -30.00 -4.26 -2.97
N GLY A 122 -30.18 -2.95 -3.09
CA GLY A 122 -31.34 -2.23 -2.55
C GLY A 122 -32.65 -2.55 -3.27
N ASP A 123 -32.59 -2.80 -4.58
CA ASP A 123 -33.75 -3.21 -5.38
C ASP A 123 -34.17 -4.66 -5.05
N ALA A 124 -33.22 -5.55 -4.78
CA ALA A 124 -33.51 -6.94 -4.37
C ALA A 124 -34.19 -7.01 -2.99
N THR A 125 -33.90 -6.09 -2.07
CA THR A 125 -34.57 -6.02 -0.76
C THR A 125 -35.94 -5.36 -0.78
N SER A 126 -36.33 -4.70 -1.87
CA SER A 126 -37.65 -4.04 -1.99
C SER A 126 -38.68 -4.90 -2.74
N ALA A 127 -38.27 -6.05 -3.30
CA ALA A 127 -39.12 -6.94 -4.10
C ALA A 127 -39.74 -8.11 -3.30
N ASP A 128 -39.36 -8.30 -2.03
CA ASP A 128 -39.89 -9.33 -1.11
C ASP A 128 -40.83 -8.72 -0.03
N GLY A 129 -41.43 -7.57 -0.31
CA GLY A 129 -42.39 -6.89 0.57
C GLY A 129 -43.85 -7.20 0.24
#